data_AF-A0A2A2TD47-F1
#
_entry.id   AF-A0A2A2TD47-F1
#
_cell.length_a   1.000
_cell.length_b   1.000
_cell.length_c   1.000
_cell.angle_alpha   90.00
_cell.angle_beta   90.00
_cell.angle_gamma   90.00
#
_symmetry.space_group_name_H-M   'P 1'
#
loop_
_entity.id
_entity.type
_entity.pdbx_description
1 polymer ?
#
loop_
_entity_poly.entity_id
_entity_poly.type
_entity_poly.pdbx_seq_one_letter_code
_entity_poly.pdbx_strand_id
1 'polypeptide(L)'
;MSRPFKIEIAESEEELKKRLQTANLGNQKEKLIMLWWIKSGQLKKQQEIGKRLAKDTSTVTRWLQKYRSGGLSELLEIKKAPGAQRKITETAIRLWR
;
A
#
# COMPACT_ATOMS: atom_id res chain seq x y z
N MET A 1 -13.99 19.16 -8.86
CA MET A 1 -14.35 19.50 -7.46
C MET A 1 -13.48 18.69 -6.51
N SER A 2 -12.47 19.30 -5.87
CA SER A 2 -11.60 18.59 -4.91
C SER A 2 -12.31 18.50 -3.56
N ARG A 3 -12.80 17.30 -3.21
CA ARG A 3 -13.28 17.03 -1.84
C ARG A 3 -12.16 17.35 -0.85
N PRO A 4 -12.45 18.02 0.27
CA PRO A 4 -11.44 18.30 1.29
C PRO A 4 -10.86 16.98 1.80
N PHE A 5 -9.55 16.86 1.66
CA PHE A 5 -8.80 15.68 2.05
C PHE A 5 -8.54 15.74 3.56
N LYS A 6 -9.52 15.26 4.36
CA LYS A 6 -9.36 15.09 5.80
C LYS A 6 -9.16 13.61 6.12
N ILE A 7 -8.03 13.27 6.71
CA ILE A 7 -7.76 11.96 7.28
C ILE A 7 -6.95 12.18 8.55
N GLU A 8 -7.39 11.56 9.63
CA GLU A 8 -6.69 11.56 10.90
C GLU A 8 -5.80 10.32 10.95
N ILE A 9 -4.50 10.54 11.07
CA ILE A 9 -3.53 9.46 11.19
C ILE A 9 -3.36 9.18 12.68
N ALA A 10 -3.75 7.99 13.11
CA ALA A 10 -3.72 7.57 14.52
C ALA A 10 -2.28 7.48 15.05
N GLU A 11 -1.35 7.06 14.20
CA GLU A 11 0.05 6.88 14.57
C GLU A 11 0.78 8.23 14.75
N SER A 12 1.80 8.21 15.60
CA SER A 12 2.70 9.34 15.78
C SER A 12 3.72 9.42 14.64
N GLU A 13 4.32 10.59 14.44
CA GLU A 13 5.39 10.76 13.44
C GLU A 13 6.60 9.86 13.74
N GLU A 14 6.91 9.67 15.02
CA GLU A 14 8.02 8.82 15.47
C GLU A 14 7.78 7.35 15.16
N GLU A 15 6.55 6.86 15.37
CA GLU A 15 6.17 5.49 15.01
C GLU A 15 6.27 5.26 13.51
N LEU A 16 5.82 6.21 12.69
CA LEU A 16 5.92 6.11 11.24
C LEU A 16 7.39 6.11 10.78
N LYS A 17 8.25 6.92 11.40
CA LYS A 17 9.70 6.93 11.13
C LYS A 17 10.36 5.60 11.50
N LYS A 18 10.07 5.05 12.69
CA LYS A 18 10.58 3.73 13.11
C LYS A 18 10.16 2.65 12.11
N ARG A 19 8.88 2.63 11.71
CA ARG A 19 8.37 1.67 10.73
C ARG A 19 9.02 1.83 9.36
N LEU A 20 9.29 3.07 8.92
CA LEU A 20 10.00 3.35 7.66
C LEU A 20 11.42 2.77 7.65
N GLN A 21 12.13 2.84 8.78
CA GLN A 21 13.48 2.26 8.91
C GLN A 21 13.43 0.73 8.85
N THR A 22 12.41 0.10 9.43
CA THR A 22 12.26 -1.36 9.45
C THR A 22 11.64 -1.96 8.18
N ALA A 23 10.96 -1.15 7.36
CA ALA A 23 10.28 -1.64 6.17
C ALA A 23 11.31 -2.05 5.10
N ASN A 24 11.25 -3.30 4.64
CA ASN A 24 12.15 -3.79 3.59
C ASN A 24 11.54 -3.67 2.18
N LEU A 25 10.21 -3.67 2.07
CA LEU A 25 9.53 -3.63 0.77
C LEU A 25 9.26 -2.19 0.32
N GLY A 26 9.64 -1.88 -0.93
CA GLY A 26 9.40 -0.56 -1.53
C GLY A 26 7.93 -0.10 -1.47
N ASN A 27 6.99 -1.01 -1.75
CA ASN A 27 5.56 -0.69 -1.67
C ASN A 27 5.09 -0.35 -0.24
N GLN A 28 5.66 -1.00 0.79
CA GLN A 28 5.37 -0.65 2.18
C GLN A 28 5.98 0.70 2.56
N LYS A 29 7.19 1.01 2.08
CA LYS A 29 7.81 2.32 2.26
C LYS A 29 6.98 3.44 1.64
N GLU A 30 6.52 3.29 0.40
CA GLU A 30 5.68 4.29 -0.28
C GLU A 30 4.41 4.62 0.53
N LYS A 31 3.74 3.58 1.04
CA LYS A 31 2.54 3.72 1.89
C LYS A 31 2.84 4.42 3.22
N LEU A 32 3.95 4.10 3.87
CA LEU A 32 4.37 4.73 5.12
C LEU A 32 4.78 6.19 4.92
N ILE A 33 5.52 6.49 3.84
CA ILE A 33 5.92 7.86 3.48
C ILE A 33 4.67 8.72 3.25
N MET A 34 3.66 8.18 2.55
CA MET A 34 2.37 8.84 2.38
C MET A 34 1.75 9.23 3.73
N LEU A 35 1.61 8.28 4.66
CA LEU A 35 1.02 8.56 5.97
C LEU A 35 1.84 9.60 6.75
N TRP A 36 3.16 9.53 6.67
CA TRP A 36 4.05 10.47 7.32
C TRP A 36 3.90 11.90 6.79
N TRP A 37 3.79 12.09 5.46
CA TRP A 37 3.54 13.42 4.87
C TRP A 37 2.19 14.01 5.27
N ILE A 38 1.18 13.16 5.43
CA ILE A 38 -0.15 13.59 5.86
C ILE A 38 -0.12 13.98 7.33
N LYS A 39 0.49 13.16 8.19
CA LYS A 39 0.62 13.43 9.63
C LYS A 39 1.42 14.71 9.89
N SER A 40 2.54 14.89 9.19
CA SER A 40 3.39 16.08 9.29
C SER A 40 2.81 17.32 8.61
N GLY A 41 1.66 17.20 7.94
CA GLY A 41 1.00 18.31 7.25
C GLY A 41 1.75 18.84 6.02
N GLN A 42 2.80 18.14 5.56
CA GLN A 42 3.59 18.53 4.39
C GLN A 42 2.79 18.49 3.09
N LEU A 43 1.87 17.53 2.97
CA LEU A 43 1.03 17.38 1.77
C LEU A 43 -0.44 17.39 2.17
N LYS A 44 -1.20 18.29 1.53
CA LYS A 44 -2.63 18.49 1.81
C LYS A 44 -3.54 17.94 0.71
N LYS A 45 -2.98 17.54 -0.44
CA LYS A 45 -3.74 17.05 -1.60
C LYS A 45 -3.27 15.66 -2.03
N GLN A 46 -4.23 14.78 -2.31
CA GLN A 46 -3.96 13.42 -2.83
C GLN A 46 -3.19 13.43 -4.17
N GLN A 47 -3.46 14.43 -5.02
CA GLN A 47 -2.76 14.57 -6.30
C GLN A 47 -1.27 14.88 -6.12
N GLU A 48 -0.92 15.68 -5.12
CA GLU A 48 0.49 16.00 -4.82
C GLU A 48 1.22 14.77 -4.28
N ILE A 49 0.56 13.99 -3.43
CA ILE A 49 1.07 12.69 -2.95
C ILE A 49 1.34 11.75 -4.13
N GLY A 50 0.36 11.60 -5.04
CA GLY A 50 0.50 10.75 -6.23
C GLY A 50 1.68 11.17 -7.10
N LYS A 51 1.78 12.47 -7.43
CA LYS A 51 2.91 13.03 -8.18
C LYS A 51 4.26 12.73 -7.52
N ARG A 52 4.36 12.91 -6.20
CA ARG A 52 5.61 12.73 -5.46
C ARG A 52 6.03 11.25 -5.33
N LEU A 53 5.07 10.34 -5.32
CA LEU A 53 5.32 8.89 -5.33
C LEU A 53 5.40 8.29 -6.75
N ALA A 54 5.27 9.11 -7.80
CA ALA A 54 5.09 8.64 -9.18
C ALA A 54 3.97 7.58 -9.30
N LYS A 55 2.87 7.78 -8.57
CA LYS A 55 1.66 6.93 -8.61
C LYS A 55 0.45 7.71 -9.07
N ASP A 56 -0.51 6.99 -9.61
CA ASP A 56 -1.80 7.57 -9.94
C ASP A 56 -2.60 7.95 -8.69
N THR A 57 -3.44 8.99 -8.81
CA THR A 57 -4.29 9.49 -7.72
C THR A 57 -5.28 8.42 -7.23
N SER A 58 -5.75 7.53 -8.12
CA SER A 58 -6.61 6.41 -7.75
C SER A 58 -5.91 5.41 -6.82
N THR A 59 -4.60 5.20 -7.01
CA THR A 59 -3.80 4.31 -6.14
C THR A 59 -3.71 4.87 -4.74
N VAL A 60 -3.39 6.17 -4.62
CA VAL A 60 -3.37 6.89 -3.34
C VAL A 60 -4.75 6.82 -2.66
N THR A 61 -5.82 7.05 -3.43
CA THR A 61 -7.20 6.97 -2.92
C THR A 61 -7.52 5.58 -2.36
N ARG A 62 -7.15 4.52 -3.06
CA ARG A 62 -7.34 3.13 -2.62
C ARG A 62 -6.56 2.82 -1.35
N TRP A 63 -5.32 3.29 -1.24
CA TRP A 63 -4.52 3.11 -0.03
C TRP A 63 -5.15 3.79 1.18
N LEU A 64 -5.63 5.02 1.01
CA LEU A 64 -6.31 5.76 2.07
C LEU A 64 -7.62 5.10 2.49
N GLN A 65 -8.39 4.55 1.55
CA GLN A 65 -9.58 3.77 1.87
C GLN A 65 -9.25 2.53 2.72
N LYS A 66 -8.20 1.79 2.35
CA LYS A 66 -7.72 0.65 3.15
C LYS A 66 -7.28 1.06 4.56
N TYR A 67 -6.57 2.19 4.66
CA TYR A 67 -6.17 2.70 5.97
C TYR A 67 -7.40 3.09 6.81
N ARG A 68 -8.46 3.63 6.19
CA ARG A 68 -9.70 3.94 6.91
C ARG A 68 -10.46 2.70 7.38
N SER A 69 -10.40 1.59 6.64
CA SER A 69 -11.13 0.37 6.99
C SER A 69 -10.43 -0.45 8.09
N GLY A 70 -9.11 -0.53 8.07
CA GLY A 70 -8.36 -1.43 8.96
C GLY A 70 -6.99 -0.91 9.37
N GLY A 71 -6.80 0.40 9.29
CA GLY A 71 -5.62 1.10 9.78
C GLY A 71 -4.34 0.69 9.07
N LEU A 72 -3.24 0.80 9.80
CA LEU A 72 -1.92 0.52 9.29
C LEU A 72 -1.69 -0.96 8.96
N SER A 73 -2.30 -1.87 9.72
CA SER A 73 -2.23 -3.31 9.49
C SER A 73 -2.79 -3.69 8.12
N GLU A 74 -3.98 -3.20 7.77
CA GLU A 74 -4.62 -3.48 6.48
C GLU A 74 -3.93 -2.75 5.32
N LEU A 75 -3.38 -1.56 5.58
CA LEU A 75 -2.61 -0.83 4.57
C LEU A 75 -1.33 -1.59 4.18
N LEU A 76 -0.60 -2.11 5.16
CA LEU A 76 0.67 -2.81 4.96
C LEU A 76 0.53 -4.28 4.60
N GLU A 77 -0.68 -4.82 4.68
CA GLU A 77 -0.99 -6.19 4.30
C GLU A 77 -0.58 -6.45 2.84
N ILE A 78 0.30 -7.43 2.66
CA ILE A 78 0.67 -7.96 1.36
C ILE A 78 -0.16 -9.21 1.17
N LYS A 79 -1.27 -9.09 0.43
CA LYS A 79 -2.03 -10.25 -0.01
C LYS A 79 -1.17 -11.05 -0.98
N LYS A 80 -0.53 -12.11 -0.48
CA LYS A 80 -0.02 -13.17 -1.35
C LYS A 80 -1.25 -13.81 -1.96
N ALA A 81 -1.38 -13.73 -3.28
CA ALA A 81 -2.34 -14.59 -3.97
C ALA A 81 -2.03 -16.03 -3.56
N PRO A 82 -3.03 -16.84 -3.13
CA PRO A 82 -2.81 -18.28 -3.02
C PRO A 82 -2.34 -18.72 -4.40
N GLY A 83 -1.10 -19.20 -4.48
CA GLY A 83 -0.47 -19.52 -5.76
C GLY A 83 -1.42 -20.36 -6.59
N ALA A 84 -1.66 -19.96 -7.85
CA ALA A 84 -2.47 -20.75 -8.76
C ALA A 84 -1.93 -22.19 -8.74
N GLN A 85 -2.75 -23.14 -8.28
CA GLN A 85 -2.36 -24.55 -8.31
C GLN A 85 -2.03 -24.90 -9.75
N ARG A 86 -0.79 -25.33 -10.01
CA ARG A 86 -0.38 -25.81 -11.33
C ARG A 86 -1.25 -27.01 -11.68
N LYS A 87 -2.21 -26.82 -12.59
CA LYS A 87 -2.95 -27.91 -13.24
C LYS A 87 -2.10 -28.52 -14.36
N ILE A 88 -0.91 -29.01 -14.04
CA ILE A 88 -0.22 -29.93 -14.96
C ILE A 88 -0.67 -31.32 -14.54
N THR A 89 -1.66 -31.85 -15.26
CA THR A 89 -2.12 -33.22 -15.07
C THR A 89 -1.00 -34.17 -15.50
N GLU A 90 -0.62 -35.08 -14.61
CA GLU A 90 0.44 -36.08 -14.78
C GLU A 90 0.22 -37.01 -15.99
N THR A 91 -0.98 -37.00 -16.56
CA THR A 91 -1.37 -37.77 -17.76
C THR A 91 -0.68 -37.33 -19.05
N ALA A 92 -0.11 -36.12 -19.13
CA ALA A 92 0.60 -35.66 -20.32
C ALA A 92 2.01 -36.29 -20.50
N ILE A 93 2.58 -36.88 -19.45
CA ILE A 93 3.96 -37.41 -19.47
C ILE A 93 4.02 -38.87 -19.96
N ARG A 94 2.88 -39.56 -20.10
CA ARG A 94 2.85 -41.03 -20.34
C ARG A 94 2.72 -41.47 -21.80
N LEU A 95 2.60 -40.57 -22.77
CA LEU A 95 2.34 -40.94 -24.18
C LEU A 95 3.58 -41.10 -25.06
N TRP A 96 4.79 -41.16 -24.49
CA TRP A 96 6.04 -41.39 -25.23
C TRP A 96 6.88 -42.49 -24.58
N ARG A 97 6.31 -43.70 -24.47
CA ARG A 97 7.13 -44.90 -24.24
C ARG A 97 6.66 -46.04 -25.11
#